data_AF-A0A7W1J3E6-F1
#
_entry.id   AF-A0A7W1J3E6-F1
#
_cell.length_a   1.000
_cell.length_b   1.000
_cell.length_c   1.000
_cell.angle_alpha   90.00
_cell.angle_beta   90.00
_cell.angle_gamma   90.00
#
_symmetry.space_group_name_H-M   'P 1'
#
loop_
_entity.id
_entity.type
_entity.pdbx_description
1 polymer ?
#
loop_
_entity_poly.entity_id
_entity_poly.type
_entity_poly.pdbx_seq_one_letter_code
_entity_poly.pdbx_strand_id
1 'polypeptide(L)'
;MDAYPIKLSYHVRDYYFGERLIPERLGKRDAPEGVVAETWEISDYRDAVGTVVNGPYAGRTLHELVEEFPDELVGEGWRGPHFPLLIKFLDASNRLPVHLHADDETAMKKHGEPHGKTEAWHILWAADEAKILAGVEKDLSREELIVTFKDQDYEAIMPQHGIRAGDTVYVPGGI
;
A
#
# COMPACT_ATOMS: atom_id res chain seq x y z
N MET A 1 -25.07 6.27 11.45
CA MET A 1 -24.90 5.63 10.12
C MET A 1 -25.70 4.31 10.03
N ASP A 2 -26.29 3.96 8.87
CA ASP A 2 -26.90 2.63 8.67
C ASP A 2 -25.81 1.56 8.50
N ALA A 3 -25.84 0.52 9.34
CA ALA A 3 -24.80 -0.52 9.33
C ALA A 3 -25.08 -1.60 8.28
N TYR A 4 -24.17 -1.74 7.30
CA TYR A 4 -24.15 -2.83 6.33
C TYR A 4 -22.73 -3.01 5.74
N PRO A 5 -22.43 -4.13 5.07
CA PRO A 5 -21.15 -4.29 4.37
C PRO A 5 -21.05 -3.32 3.18
N ILE A 6 -20.25 -2.27 3.34
CA ILE A 6 -19.98 -1.28 2.29
C ILE A 6 -18.95 -1.86 1.33
N LYS A 7 -19.30 -1.89 0.05
CA LYS A 7 -18.40 -2.26 -1.04
C LYS A 7 -17.98 -1.00 -1.77
N LEU A 8 -16.69 -0.87 -2.02
CA LEU A 8 -16.12 0.25 -2.77
C LEU A 8 -15.74 -0.22 -4.18
N SER A 9 -15.76 0.73 -5.12
CA SER A 9 -14.97 0.62 -6.35
C SER A 9 -13.48 0.61 -6.00
N TYR A 10 -12.67 0.04 -6.89
CA TYR A 10 -11.22 0.03 -6.76
C TYR A 10 -10.56 0.77 -7.93
N HIS A 11 -9.34 1.25 -7.71
CA HIS A 11 -8.52 1.91 -8.73
C HIS A 11 -7.39 0.98 -9.17
N VAL A 12 -7.17 0.88 -10.49
CA VAL A 12 -6.09 0.06 -11.05
C VAL A 12 -4.86 0.92 -11.29
N ARG A 13 -3.68 0.37 -10.96
CA ARG A 13 -2.37 0.90 -11.38
C ARG A 13 -1.66 -0.13 -12.25
N ASP A 14 -1.11 0.31 -13.36
CA ASP A 14 -0.46 -0.48 -14.40
C ASP A 14 1.07 -0.35 -14.37
N TYR A 15 1.64 -0.25 -13.17
CA TYR A 15 3.07 -0.09 -12.98
C TYR A 15 3.89 -1.22 -13.60
N TYR A 16 5.09 -0.88 -14.10
CA TYR A 16 5.97 -1.80 -14.85
C TYR A 16 6.34 -3.09 -14.11
N PHE A 17 6.24 -3.11 -12.78
CA PHE A 17 6.64 -4.27 -11.99
C PHE A 17 5.56 -5.36 -11.93
N GLY A 18 4.31 -5.02 -12.27
CA GLY A 18 3.20 -5.96 -12.21
C GLY A 18 2.98 -6.70 -13.52
N GLU A 19 2.17 -7.75 -13.44
CA GLU A 19 1.65 -8.48 -14.58
C GLU A 19 0.13 -8.56 -14.45
N ARG A 20 -0.46 -9.76 -14.38
CA ARG A 20 -1.91 -9.97 -14.24
C ARG A 20 -2.28 -10.95 -13.14
N LEU A 21 -1.42 -11.13 -12.14
CA LEU A 21 -1.72 -12.08 -11.05
C LEU A 21 -2.93 -11.67 -10.22
N ILE A 22 -3.16 -10.37 -9.99
CA ILE A 22 -4.33 -9.89 -9.23
C ILE A 22 -5.65 -10.42 -9.82
N PRO A 23 -6.00 -10.12 -11.09
CA PRO A 23 -7.25 -10.62 -11.66
C PRO A 23 -7.28 -12.14 -11.80
N GLU A 24 -6.16 -12.79 -12.12
CA GLU A 24 -6.09 -14.24 -12.34
C GLU A 24 -6.25 -15.05 -11.04
N ARG A 25 -5.60 -14.61 -9.95
CA ARG A 25 -5.62 -15.32 -8.66
C ARG A 25 -6.82 -14.95 -7.80
N LEU A 26 -7.26 -13.69 -7.84
CA LEU A 26 -8.37 -13.20 -7.01
C LEU A 26 -9.72 -13.23 -7.74
N GLY A 27 -9.74 -13.59 -9.03
CA GLY A 27 -10.97 -13.70 -9.80
C GLY A 27 -11.66 -12.36 -10.09
N LYS A 28 -10.91 -11.26 -10.16
CA LYS A 28 -11.43 -9.92 -10.52
C LYS A 28 -11.69 -9.85 -12.04
N ARG A 29 -12.87 -10.30 -12.45
CA ARG A 29 -13.28 -10.41 -13.86
C ARG A 29 -13.59 -9.07 -14.53
N ASP A 30 -13.81 -8.03 -13.73
CA ASP A 30 -14.10 -6.66 -14.13
C ASP A 30 -12.84 -5.78 -14.25
N ALA A 31 -11.65 -6.32 -13.98
CA ALA A 31 -10.39 -5.61 -14.20
C ALA A 31 -10.15 -5.37 -15.71
N PRO A 32 -9.57 -4.21 -16.08
CA PRO A 32 -9.25 -3.90 -17.47
C PRO A 32 -8.24 -4.91 -18.05
N GLU A 33 -8.15 -4.94 -19.38
CA GLU A 33 -7.08 -5.66 -20.08
C GLU A 33 -5.70 -5.01 -19.81
N GLY A 34 -4.62 -5.77 -20.00
CA GLY A 34 -3.24 -5.27 -19.78
C GLY A 34 -2.70 -5.50 -18.37
N VAL A 35 -1.71 -4.72 -17.95
CA VAL A 35 -1.08 -4.89 -16.62
C VAL A 35 -2.02 -4.41 -15.51
N VAL A 36 -2.12 -5.19 -14.43
CA VAL A 36 -2.83 -4.86 -13.19
C VAL A 36 -1.85 -5.05 -12.04
N ALA A 37 -0.98 -4.06 -11.83
CA ALA A 37 0.09 -4.10 -10.85
C ALA A 37 -0.40 -3.82 -9.43
N GLU A 38 -1.35 -2.90 -9.28
CA GLU A 38 -2.04 -2.67 -8.01
C GLU A 38 -3.53 -2.50 -8.23
N THR A 39 -4.32 -2.93 -7.25
CA THR A 39 -5.71 -2.51 -7.10
C THR A 39 -5.91 -1.89 -5.73
N TRP A 40 -6.31 -0.63 -5.69
CA TRP A 40 -6.56 0.09 -4.45
C TRP A 40 -8.01 -0.12 -4.04
N GLU A 41 -8.23 -0.99 -3.06
CA GLU A 41 -9.55 -1.51 -2.66
C GLU A 41 -10.27 -0.60 -1.67
N ILE A 42 -9.52 0.00 -0.74
CA ILE A 42 -10.02 1.00 0.20
C ILE A 42 -9.06 2.17 0.11
N SER A 43 -9.53 3.27 -0.48
CA SER A 43 -8.71 4.46 -0.70
C SER A 43 -9.53 5.72 -0.54
N ASP A 44 -8.98 6.64 0.24
CA ASP A 44 -9.40 8.03 0.36
C ASP A 44 -8.24 8.96 -0.02
N TYR A 45 -7.47 8.57 -1.04
CA TYR A 45 -6.24 9.25 -1.42
C TYR A 45 -6.42 10.08 -2.69
N ARG A 46 -6.42 11.41 -2.53
CA ARG A 46 -6.40 12.40 -3.63
C ARG A 46 -7.47 12.13 -4.69
N ASP A 47 -7.07 11.79 -5.92
CA ASP A 47 -7.93 11.51 -7.06
C ASP A 47 -8.37 10.03 -7.14
N ALA A 48 -7.85 9.18 -6.27
CA ALA A 48 -8.10 7.74 -6.22
C ALA A 48 -9.09 7.36 -5.10
N VAL A 49 -10.11 8.18 -4.86
CA VAL A 49 -11.11 7.93 -3.81
C VAL A 49 -12.06 6.82 -4.24
N GLY A 50 -12.30 5.83 -3.38
CA GLY A 50 -13.27 4.76 -3.61
C GLY A 50 -14.70 5.28 -3.60
N THR A 51 -15.56 4.76 -4.47
CA THR A 51 -17.00 5.06 -4.52
C THR A 51 -17.79 3.87 -4.03
N VAL A 52 -18.80 4.08 -3.19
CA VAL A 52 -19.69 3.03 -2.72
C VAL A 52 -20.52 2.49 -3.87
N VAL A 53 -20.52 1.16 -4.07
CA VAL A 53 -21.23 0.50 -5.18
C VAL A 53 -22.50 -0.24 -4.76
N ASN A 54 -22.86 -0.20 -3.48
CA ASN A 54 -24.03 -0.92 -2.96
C ASN A 54 -24.73 -0.20 -1.81
N GLY A 55 -26.00 -0.56 -1.61
CA GLY A 55 -26.79 -0.12 -0.46
C GLY A 55 -27.19 1.36 -0.50
N PRO A 56 -27.66 1.92 0.62
CA PRO A 56 -28.20 3.28 0.69
C PRO A 56 -27.18 4.39 0.40
N TYR A 57 -25.88 4.13 0.57
CA TYR A 57 -24.82 5.10 0.27
C TYR A 57 -24.23 4.94 -1.14
N ALA A 58 -24.80 4.09 -2.01
CA ALA A 58 -24.28 3.89 -3.37
C ALA A 58 -24.17 5.22 -4.15
N GLY A 59 -23.06 5.39 -4.86
CA GLY A 59 -22.72 6.61 -5.61
C GLY A 59 -21.97 7.66 -4.79
N ARG A 60 -21.94 7.54 -3.46
CA ARG A 60 -21.14 8.41 -2.58
C ARG A 60 -19.70 7.95 -2.52
N THR A 61 -18.78 8.86 -2.22
CA THR A 61 -17.36 8.54 -2.02
C THR A 61 -17.07 8.08 -0.59
N LEU A 62 -15.97 7.34 -0.40
CA LEU A 62 -15.48 7.02 0.94
C LEU A 62 -15.20 8.30 1.74
N HIS A 63 -14.66 9.33 1.09
CA HIS A 63 -14.39 10.63 1.71
C HIS A 63 -15.64 11.24 2.33
N GLU A 64 -16.73 11.36 1.54
CA GLU A 64 -17.99 11.92 1.99
C GLU A 64 -18.56 11.16 3.19
N LEU A 65 -18.36 9.84 3.24
CA LEU A 65 -18.79 9.04 4.37
C LEU A 65 -17.91 9.26 5.61
N VAL A 66 -16.59 9.41 5.44
CA VAL A 66 -15.65 9.71 6.54
C VAL A 66 -15.91 11.09 7.13
N GLU A 67 -16.24 12.08 6.31
CA GLU A 67 -16.60 13.41 6.79
C GLU A 67 -17.94 13.42 7.56
N GLU A 68 -18.95 12.66 7.09
CA GLU A 68 -20.27 12.64 7.72
C GLU A 68 -20.36 11.71 8.95
N PHE A 69 -19.64 10.57 8.93
CA PHE A 69 -19.71 9.52 9.95
C PHE A 69 -18.33 9.07 10.46
N PRO A 70 -17.43 9.97 10.89
CA PRO A 70 -16.06 9.61 11.27
C PRO A 70 -16.00 8.65 12.46
N ASP A 71 -16.89 8.83 13.43
CA ASP A 71 -16.92 8.03 14.66
C ASP A 71 -17.43 6.60 14.37
N GLU A 72 -18.39 6.43 13.47
CA GLU A 72 -18.90 5.11 13.09
C GLU A 72 -18.02 4.36 12.09
N LEU A 73 -17.32 5.06 11.19
CA LEU A 73 -16.49 4.44 10.15
C LEU A 73 -15.06 4.15 10.58
N VAL A 74 -14.46 5.09 11.31
CA VAL A 74 -13.05 5.01 11.69
C VAL A 74 -12.91 4.65 13.16
N GLY A 75 -13.69 5.31 14.01
CA GLY A 75 -13.74 5.06 15.45
C GLY A 75 -13.96 6.32 16.25
N GLU A 76 -14.54 6.16 17.44
CA GLU A 76 -14.89 7.26 18.34
C GLU A 76 -13.70 8.19 18.62
N GLY A 77 -13.89 9.48 18.37
CA GLY A 77 -12.91 10.53 18.60
C GLY A 77 -11.87 10.70 17.49
N TRP A 78 -11.89 9.85 16.45
CA TRP A 78 -10.98 10.00 15.32
C TRP A 78 -11.27 11.27 14.53
N ARG A 79 -10.26 12.10 14.28
CA ARG A 79 -10.38 13.27 13.43
C ARG A 79 -9.15 13.34 12.55
N GLY A 80 -9.35 13.33 11.24
CA GLY A 80 -8.28 13.43 10.26
C GLY A 80 -8.82 13.93 8.93
N PRO A 81 -7.94 14.37 8.02
CA PRO A 81 -8.35 14.94 6.75
C PRO A 81 -8.82 13.92 5.72
N HIS A 82 -8.65 12.61 5.97
CA HIS A 82 -9.03 11.51 5.08
C HIS A 82 -9.03 10.18 5.86
N PHE A 83 -9.66 9.14 5.32
CA PHE A 83 -9.62 7.79 5.89
C PHE A 83 -8.15 7.36 6.17
N PRO A 84 -7.82 6.84 7.36
CA PRO A 84 -6.42 6.72 7.79
C PRO A 84 -5.62 5.60 7.12
N LEU A 85 -6.24 4.76 6.28
CA LEU A 85 -5.59 3.61 5.67
C LEU A 85 -5.80 3.56 4.15
N LEU A 86 -4.78 3.07 3.44
CA LEU A 86 -4.89 2.63 2.05
C LEU A 86 -4.72 1.11 2.02
N ILE A 87 -5.71 0.39 1.50
CA ILE A 87 -5.65 -1.07 1.37
C ILE A 87 -5.58 -1.41 -0.12
N LYS A 88 -4.57 -2.19 -0.51
CA LYS A 88 -4.32 -2.56 -1.89
C LYS A 88 -3.94 -4.03 -2.03
N PHE A 89 -4.27 -4.61 -3.18
CA PHE A 89 -3.55 -5.77 -3.69
C PHE A 89 -2.41 -5.31 -4.57
N LEU A 90 -1.31 -6.06 -4.55
CA LEU A 90 -0.10 -5.75 -5.29
C LEU A 90 0.42 -7.02 -5.99
N ASP A 91 0.65 -6.90 -7.29
CA ASP A 91 1.31 -7.90 -8.10
C ASP A 91 2.80 -7.57 -8.19
N ALA A 92 3.63 -8.33 -7.49
CA ALA A 92 5.09 -8.19 -7.47
C ALA A 92 5.78 -9.21 -8.39
N SER A 93 5.22 -9.45 -9.60
CA SER A 93 5.80 -10.37 -10.57
C SER A 93 7.23 -10.00 -11.00
N ASN A 94 7.56 -8.71 -11.00
CA ASN A 94 8.90 -8.20 -11.23
C ASN A 94 9.39 -7.35 -10.04
N ARG A 95 10.68 -7.02 -10.02
CA ARG A 95 11.30 -6.24 -8.94
C ARG A 95 10.73 -4.82 -8.88
N LEU A 96 10.12 -4.49 -7.74
CA LEU A 96 9.68 -3.13 -7.42
C LEU A 96 10.90 -2.20 -7.26
N PRO A 97 10.75 -0.89 -7.54
CA PRO A 97 11.78 0.08 -7.19
C PRO A 97 12.03 0.05 -5.68
N VAL A 98 13.30 0.05 -5.29
CA VAL A 98 13.65 0.26 -3.88
C VAL A 98 13.25 1.69 -3.49
N HIS A 99 12.51 1.82 -2.40
CA HIS A 99 12.01 3.10 -1.92
C HIS A 99 11.97 3.13 -0.39
N LEU A 100 11.92 4.34 0.15
CA LEU A 100 11.79 4.63 1.56
C LEU A 100 10.56 5.51 1.75
N HIS A 101 9.74 5.17 2.73
CA HIS A 101 8.66 6.02 3.18
C HIS A 101 9.07 6.80 4.43
N ALA A 102 8.62 8.05 4.54
CA ALA A 102 8.87 8.86 5.72
C ALA A 102 8.11 8.30 6.93
N ASP A 103 8.68 8.48 8.13
CA ASP A 103 7.91 8.46 9.37
C ASP A 103 7.08 9.75 9.51
N ASP A 104 6.22 9.83 10.52
CA ASP A 104 5.33 10.98 10.74
C ASP A 104 6.11 12.29 10.94
N GLU A 105 7.21 12.25 11.71
CA GLU A 105 8.04 13.44 11.96
C GLU A 105 8.67 13.96 10.65
N THR A 106 9.26 13.07 9.85
CA THR A 106 9.89 13.42 8.58
C THR A 106 8.86 13.88 7.55
N ALA A 107 7.69 13.24 7.50
CA ALA A 107 6.59 13.62 6.61
C ALA A 107 6.13 15.06 6.91
N MET A 108 5.91 15.38 8.17
CA MET A 108 5.55 16.74 8.59
C MET A 108 6.64 17.74 8.24
N LYS A 109 7.89 17.46 8.64
CA LYS A 109 9.01 18.39 8.49
C LYS A 109 9.39 18.68 7.04
N LYS A 110 9.34 17.67 6.16
CA LYS A 110 9.82 17.79 4.77
C LYS A 110 8.71 18.00 3.76
N HIS A 111 7.51 17.50 4.03
CA HIS A 111 6.41 17.46 3.07
C HIS A 111 5.15 18.17 3.56
N GLY A 112 5.08 18.57 4.83
CA GLY A 112 3.90 19.20 5.41
C GLY A 112 2.70 18.23 5.52
N GLU A 113 2.97 16.93 5.43
CA GLU A 113 1.94 15.89 5.52
C GLU A 113 1.80 15.44 6.98
N PRO A 114 0.57 15.25 7.50
CA PRO A 114 0.34 14.90 8.90
C PRO A 114 0.82 13.50 9.28
N HIS A 115 0.97 12.62 8.29
CA HIS A 115 1.30 11.21 8.47
C HIS A 115 2.40 10.79 7.50
N GLY A 116 3.30 9.95 7.99
CA GLY A 116 4.21 9.15 7.19
C GLY A 116 3.49 7.95 6.58
N LYS A 117 4.26 6.96 6.14
CA LYS A 117 3.71 5.75 5.54
C LYS A 117 4.41 4.51 6.07
N THR A 118 3.87 4.00 7.16
CA THR A 118 4.12 2.65 7.67
C THR A 118 3.22 1.67 6.92
N GLU A 119 3.75 0.49 6.61
CA GLU A 119 3.03 -0.54 5.88
C GLU A 119 3.04 -1.89 6.61
N ALA A 120 2.08 -2.73 6.25
CA ALA A 120 2.11 -4.16 6.54
C ALA A 120 1.75 -4.92 5.26
N TRP A 121 2.61 -5.86 4.86
CA TRP A 121 2.41 -6.70 3.68
C TRP A 121 2.00 -8.09 4.12
N HIS A 122 0.81 -8.51 3.71
CA HIS A 122 0.36 -9.88 3.92
C HIS A 122 0.49 -10.67 2.62
N ILE A 123 1.23 -11.78 2.66
CA ILE A 123 1.57 -12.54 1.46
C ILE A 123 0.43 -13.52 1.16
N LEU A 124 -0.37 -13.22 0.14
CA LEU A 124 -1.47 -14.10 -0.30
C LEU A 124 -0.97 -15.29 -1.12
N TRP A 125 0.08 -15.06 -1.92
CA TRP A 125 0.71 -16.06 -2.76
C TRP A 125 2.17 -15.65 -3.00
N ALA A 126 3.06 -16.64 -3.09
CA ALA A 126 4.47 -16.44 -3.43
C ALA A 126 4.95 -17.63 -4.28
N ALA A 127 5.88 -17.38 -5.20
CA ALA A 127 6.65 -18.45 -5.83
C ALA A 127 7.64 -19.08 -4.83
N ASP A 128 8.13 -20.29 -5.10
CA ASP A 128 8.95 -21.07 -4.15
C ASP A 128 10.21 -20.33 -3.67
N GLU A 129 10.82 -19.52 -4.53
CA GLU A 129 12.03 -18.74 -4.24
C GLU A 129 11.75 -17.24 -4.07
N ALA A 130 10.50 -16.87 -3.76
CA ALA A 130 10.11 -15.47 -3.58
C ALA A 130 10.82 -14.86 -2.36
N LYS A 131 11.30 -13.63 -2.55
CA LYS A 131 12.03 -12.88 -1.54
C LYS A 131 11.56 -11.45 -1.47
N ILE A 132 11.77 -10.83 -0.32
CA ILE A 132 11.66 -9.39 -0.11
C ILE A 132 13.01 -8.82 0.31
N LEU A 133 13.22 -7.55 -0.04
CA LEU A 133 14.26 -6.71 0.54
C LEU A 133 13.58 -5.75 1.52
N ALA A 134 13.91 -5.85 2.80
CA ALA A 134 13.30 -5.01 3.83
C ALA A 134 14.33 -4.61 4.89
N GLY A 135 14.47 -3.29 5.07
CA GLY A 135 15.46 -2.70 5.95
C GLY A 135 16.83 -2.50 5.31
N VAL A 136 17.77 -2.06 6.13
CA VAL A 136 19.16 -1.78 5.78
C VAL A 136 20.05 -2.42 6.84
N GLU A 137 21.18 -2.99 6.40
CA GLU A 137 22.16 -3.63 7.27
C GLU A 137 22.67 -2.67 8.36
N LYS A 138 22.89 -3.23 9.55
CA LYS A 138 23.43 -2.47 10.68
C LYS A 138 24.91 -2.23 10.43
N ASP A 139 25.39 -1.05 10.82
CA ASP A 139 26.81 -0.63 10.74
C ASP A 139 27.31 -0.11 9.39
N LEU A 140 26.41 0.36 8.51
CA LEU A 140 26.79 1.11 7.30
C LEU A 140 27.01 2.60 7.61
N SER A 141 28.12 3.17 7.13
CA SER A 141 28.29 4.62 7.07
C SER A 141 27.34 5.24 6.03
N ARG A 142 27.08 6.54 6.17
CA ARG A 142 26.25 7.28 5.21
C ARG A 142 26.86 7.24 3.81
N GLU A 143 28.17 7.31 3.71
CA GLU A 143 28.92 7.29 2.45
C GLU A 143 28.78 5.94 1.75
N GLU A 144 28.95 4.82 2.47
CA GLU A 144 28.73 3.47 1.94
C GLU A 144 27.31 3.31 1.44
N LEU A 145 26.32 3.71 2.24
CA LEU A 145 24.91 3.68 1.85
C LEU A 145 24.68 4.40 0.52
N ILE A 146 25.15 5.65 0.41
CA ILE A 146 24.95 6.47 -0.80
C ILE A 146 25.64 5.86 -2.03
N VAL A 147 26.85 5.32 -1.88
CA VAL A 147 27.58 4.69 -3.00
C VAL A 147 26.83 3.45 -3.47
N THR A 148 26.49 2.54 -2.55
CA THR A 148 25.81 1.28 -2.91
C THR A 148 24.44 1.52 -3.55
N PHE A 149 23.65 2.47 -3.04
CA PHE A 149 22.36 2.82 -3.65
C PHE A 149 22.50 3.41 -5.06
N LYS A 150 23.55 4.22 -5.31
CA LYS A 150 23.83 4.77 -6.64
C LYS A 150 24.29 3.70 -7.63
N ASP A 151 25.05 2.72 -7.14
CA ASP A 151 25.52 1.58 -7.92
C ASP A 151 24.42 0.50 -8.10
N GLN A 152 23.25 0.69 -7.48
CA GLN A 152 22.09 -0.22 -7.51
C GLN A 152 22.37 -1.63 -6.94
N ASP A 153 23.42 -1.77 -6.14
CA ASP A 153 23.78 -3.02 -5.47
C ASP A 153 23.01 -3.19 -4.15
N TYR A 154 21.69 -3.10 -4.23
CA TYR A 154 20.81 -3.07 -3.05
C TYR A 154 20.92 -4.35 -2.21
N GLU A 155 21.21 -5.48 -2.84
CA GLU A 155 21.31 -6.79 -2.18
C GLU A 155 22.53 -6.90 -1.26
N ALA A 156 23.54 -6.04 -1.44
CA ALA A 156 24.70 -5.97 -0.55
C ALA A 156 24.39 -5.31 0.81
N ILE A 157 23.33 -4.49 0.87
CA ILE A 157 23.03 -3.63 2.03
C ILE A 157 21.60 -3.77 2.56
N MET A 158 20.72 -4.44 1.83
CA MET A 158 19.35 -4.70 2.26
C MET A 158 19.17 -6.19 2.56
N PRO A 159 18.76 -6.55 3.79
CA PRO A 159 18.48 -7.93 4.16
C PRO A 159 17.46 -8.58 3.22
N GLN A 160 17.77 -9.79 2.76
CA GLN A 160 16.87 -10.65 1.98
C GLN A 160 16.12 -11.60 2.91
N HIS A 161 14.80 -11.62 2.79
CA HIS A 161 13.96 -12.56 3.51
C HIS A 161 13.16 -13.39 2.51
N GLY A 162 13.27 -14.72 2.60
CA GLY A 162 12.37 -15.62 1.89
C GLY A 162 10.96 -15.50 2.46
N ILE A 163 9.96 -15.54 1.59
CA ILE A 163 8.55 -15.38 1.96
C ILE A 163 7.68 -16.50 1.39
N ARG A 164 6.58 -16.80 2.07
CA ARG A 164 5.56 -17.74 1.62
C ARG A 164 4.16 -17.23 1.94
N ALA A 165 3.16 -17.86 1.34
CA ALA A 165 1.76 -17.55 1.61
C ALA A 165 1.44 -17.65 3.12
N GLY A 166 0.73 -16.65 3.64
CA GLY A 166 0.38 -16.51 5.06
C GLY A 166 1.38 -15.69 5.88
N ASP A 167 2.59 -15.43 5.39
CA ASP A 167 3.54 -14.56 6.08
C ASP A 167 3.03 -13.11 6.12
N THR A 168 3.44 -12.38 7.15
CA THR A 168 3.15 -10.95 7.28
C THR A 168 4.43 -10.21 7.64
N VAL A 169 4.69 -9.13 6.90
CA VAL A 169 5.90 -8.30 7.02
C VAL A 169 5.46 -6.92 7.42
N TYR A 170 5.96 -6.44 8.55
CA TYR A 170 5.72 -5.07 9.00
C TYR A 170 6.90 -4.18 8.58
N VAL A 171 6.59 -3.06 7.93
CA VAL A 171 7.58 -2.13 7.37
C VAL A 171 7.31 -0.74 7.94
N PRO A 172 8.01 -0.35 9.02
CA PRO A 172 7.85 0.98 9.61
C PRO A 172 8.26 2.08 8.64
N GLY A 173 7.54 3.21 8.65
CA GLY A 173 8.03 4.43 8.03
C GLY A 173 9.36 4.86 8.65
N GLY A 174 10.26 5.38 7.83
CA GLY A 174 11.59 5.84 8.22
C GLY A 174 12.69 4.77 8.14
N ILE A 175 12.38 3.55 7.69
CA ILE A 175 13.32 2.43 7.53
C ILE A 175 13.45 2.01 6.06
#